data_AF-A0A967KD98-F1
#
_entry.id   AF-A0A967KD98-F1
#
_cell.length_a   1.000
_cell.length_b   1.000
_cell.length_c   1.000
_cell.angle_alpha   90.00
_cell.angle_beta   90.00
_cell.angle_gamma   90.00
#
_symmetry.space_group_name_H-M   'P 1'
#
loop_
_entity.id
_entity.type
_entity.pdbx_description
1 polymer ?
#
loop_
_entity_poly.entity_id
_entity_poly.type
_entity_poly.pdbx_seq_one_letter_code
_entity_poly.pdbx_strand_id
1 'polypeptide(L)' 'MRLTQLEFRLIYTLMIRAGQIIPTDQIVEHVWGYAGEGNRELVRGLVQRLRAKIETNPRTPQYILTESGIG' A
#
# COMPACT_ATOMS: atom_id res chain seq x y z
N MET A 1 -16.61 -3.77 -8.76
CA MET A 1 -15.60 -3.08 -7.93
C MET A 1 -14.59 -2.39 -8.83
N ARG A 2 -14.17 -1.15 -8.53
CA ARG A 2 -13.17 -0.40 -9.33
C ARG A 2 -12.08 0.17 -8.42
N LEU A 3 -10.83 0.02 -8.86
CA LEU A 3 -9.68 0.66 -8.23
C LEU A 3 -9.51 2.07 -8.79
N THR A 4 -9.17 3.01 -7.92
CA THR A 4 -8.63 4.32 -8.30
C THR A 4 -7.21 4.13 -8.87
N GLN A 5 -6.69 5.16 -9.53
CA GLN A 5 -5.33 5.14 -10.06
C GLN A 5 -4.29 4.83 -8.99
N LEU A 6 -4.41 5.42 -7.79
CA LEU A 6 -3.46 5.22 -6.70
C LEU A 6 -3.56 3.81 -6.10
N GLU A 7 -4.77 3.29 -5.91
CA GLU A 7 -4.95 1.91 -5.42
C GLU A 7 -4.40 0.88 -6.41
N PHE A 8 -4.57 1.11 -7.72
CA PHE A 8 -3.98 0.28 -8.75
C PHE A 8 -2.44 0.34 -8.72
N ARG A 9 -1.86 1.53 -8.61
CA ARG A 9 -0.41 1.67 -8.47
C ARG A 9 0.12 0.99 -7.21
N LEU A 10 -0.59 1.11 -6.09
CA LEU A 10 -0.21 0.46 -4.84
C LEU A 10 -0.20 -1.07 -4.99
N ILE A 11 -1.29 -1.68 -5.46
CA ILE A 11 -1.33 -3.14 -5.62
C ILE A 11 -0.29 -3.62 -6.63
N TYR A 12 -0.09 -2.89 -7.74
CA TYR A 12 0.95 -3.20 -8.71
C TYR A 12 2.36 -3.18 -8.10
N THR A 13 2.67 -2.14 -7.31
CA THR A 13 3.95 -2.00 -6.60
C THR A 13 4.19 -3.16 -5.63
N LEU A 14 3.17 -3.53 -4.85
CA LEU A 14 3.23 -4.66 -3.91
C LEU A 14 3.40 -6.00 -4.64
N MET A 15 2.71 -6.21 -5.77
CA MET A 15 2.76 -7.46 -6.54
C MET A 15 4.12 -7.68 -7.21
N ILE A 16 4.78 -6.63 -7.70
CA ILE A 16 6.13 -6.76 -8.30
C ILE A 16 7.15 -7.26 -7.26
N ARG A 17 6.96 -6.89 -5.98
CA ARG A 17 7.85 -7.26 -4.87
C ARG A 17 7.14 -8.17 -3.87
N ALA A 18 6.34 -9.11 -4.37
CA ALA A 18 5.58 -10.01 -3.52
C ALA A 18 6.48 -10.76 -2.52
N GLY A 19 6.07 -10.78 -1.25
CA GLY A 19 6.82 -11.39 -0.15
C GLY A 19 7.97 -10.54 0.41
N GLN A 20 8.24 -9.36 -0.15
CA GLN A 20 9.23 -8.42 0.38
C GLN A 20 8.56 -7.30 1.17
N ILE A 21 9.23 -6.83 2.21
CA ILE A 21 8.84 -5.60 2.91
C ILE A 21 9.23 -4.41 2.04
N ILE A 22 8.27 -3.52 1.74
CA ILE A 22 8.53 -2.28 1.01
C ILE A 22 8.46 -1.12 2.01
N PRO A 23 9.56 -0.37 2.20
CA PRO A 23 9.57 0.83 3.05
C PRO A 23 8.53 1.88 2.63
N THR A 24 7.99 2.61 3.61
CA THR A 24 6.94 3.61 3.37
C THR A 24 7.35 4.68 2.34
N ASP A 25 8.58 5.20 2.45
CA ASP A 25 9.15 6.20 1.54
C ASP A 25 9.20 5.69 0.09
N GLN A 26 9.59 4.42 -0.11
CA GLN A 26 9.53 3.79 -1.44
C GLN A 26 8.09 3.65 -1.94
N ILE A 27 7.13 3.27 -1.08
CA ILE A 27 5.71 3.23 -1.49
C ILE A 27 5.25 4.61 -1.94
N VAL A 28 5.64 5.68 -1.23
CA VAL A 28 5.29 7.05 -1.60
C VAL A 28 5.85 7.42 -2.97
N GLU A 29 7.13 7.13 -3.20
CA GLU A 29 7.80 7.40 -4.47
C GLU A 29 7.13 6.67 -5.65
N HIS A 30 6.89 5.37 -5.52
CA HIS A 30 6.34 4.56 -6.62
C HIS A 30 4.86 4.86 -6.91
N VAL A 31 4.07 5.21 -5.90
CA VAL A 31 2.62 5.42 -6.05
C VAL A 31 2.29 6.87 -6.45
N TRP A 32 2.97 7.85 -5.85
CA TRP A 32 2.70 9.28 -6.08
C TRP A 32 3.70 9.97 -7.02
N GLY A 33 4.89 9.40 -7.25
CA GLY A 33 5.84 9.89 -8.26
C GLY A 33 6.68 11.09 -7.84
N TYR A 34 6.78 11.40 -6.55
CA TYR A 34 7.69 12.42 -6.04
C TYR A 34 8.53 11.90 -4.87
N ALA A 35 9.81 12.26 -4.87
CA ALA A 35 10.69 12.08 -3.73
C ALA A 35 10.40 13.19 -2.72
N GLY A 36 9.69 12.86 -1.65
CA GLY A 36 9.38 13.78 -0.55
C GLY A 36 9.41 13.04 0.78
N GLU A 37 9.26 13.76 1.90
CA GLU A 37 9.12 13.13 3.21
C GLU A 37 7.90 12.19 3.19
N GLY A 38 8.17 10.88 3.22
CA GLY A 38 7.15 9.85 3.10
C GLY A 38 6.09 10.01 4.18
N ASN A 39 4.88 10.42 3.80
CA ASN A 39 3.79 10.57 4.75
C ASN A 39 3.15 9.21 5.02
N ARG A 40 3.58 8.57 6.13
CA ARG A 40 3.04 7.29 6.63
C ARG A 40 1.51 7.25 6.67
N GLU A 41 0.85 8.37 6.96
CA GLU A 41 -0.61 8.43 7.01
C GLU A 41 -1.26 8.36 5.61
N LEU A 42 -0.58 8.86 4.56
CA LEU A 42 -1.05 8.69 3.18
C LEU A 42 -1.01 7.21 2.77
N VAL A 43 0.10 6.53 3.05
CA VAL A 43 0.25 5.09 2.76
C VAL A 43 -0.77 4.29 3.56
N ARG A 44 -0.89 4.53 4.87
CA ARG A 44 -1.88 3.89 5.74
C ARG A 44 -3.30 4.03 5.19
N GLY A 45 -3.71 5.25 4.82
CA GLY A 45 -5.04 5.51 4.28
C GLY A 45 -5.29 4.80 2.94
N LEU A 46 -4.29 4.76 2.06
CA LEU A 46 -4.41 4.05 0.78
C LEU A 46 -4.47 2.53 0.96
N VAL A 47 -3.64 1.96 1.84
CA VAL A 47 -3.67 0.54 2.21
C VAL A 47 -5.02 0.15 2.81
N GLN A 48 -5.58 0.97 3.71
CA GLN A 48 -6.92 0.72 4.26
C GLN A 48 -8.00 0.68 3.18
N ARG A 49 -8.01 1.65 2.26
CA ARG A 49 -8.98 1.67 1.15
C ARG A 49 -8.81 0.48 0.21
N LEU A 50 -7.56 0.09 -0.07
CA LEU A 50 -7.28 -1.07 -0.91
C LEU A 50 -7.72 -2.38 -0.22
N ARG A 51 -7.38 -2.58 1.06
CA ARG A 51 -7.84 -3.74 1.85
C ARG A 51 -9.37 -3.82 1.90
N ALA A 52 -10.06 -2.69 2.08
CA ALA A 52 -11.52 -2.63 2.05
C ALA A 52 -12.14 -3.13 0.74
N LYS A 53 -11.37 -3.17 -0.35
CA LYS A 53 -11.80 -3.64 -1.65
C LYS A 53 -11.41 -5.10 -1.89
N ILE A 54 -10.19 -5.51 -1.53
CA ILE A 54 -9.65 -6.81 -1.95
C ILE A 54 -9.69 -7.89 -0.86
N GLU A 55 -9.73 -7.50 0.42
CA GLU A 55 -9.74 -8.44 1.53
C GLU A 55 -11.18 -8.83 1.87
N THR A 56 -11.40 -10.09 2.25
CA THR A 56 -12.69 -10.53 2.79
C THR A 56 -13.01 -9.80 4.12
N ASN A 57 -11.99 -9.59 4.95
CA ASN A 57 -12.10 -8.80 6.18
C ASN A 57 -10.87 -7.88 6.34
N PRO A 58 -11.02 -6.57 6.14
CA PRO A 58 -9.91 -5.61 6.21
C PRO A 58 -9.24 -5.51 7.59
N ARG A 59 -9.92 -5.94 8.66
CA ARG A 59 -9.35 -5.97 10.02
C ARG A 59 -8.45 -7.17 10.27
N THR A 60 -8.56 -8.21 9.45
CA THR A 60 -7.73 -9.42 9.48
C THR A 60 -7.15 -9.67 8.08
N PRO A 61 -6.22 -8.81 7.63
CA PRO A 61 -5.73 -8.87 6.24
C PRO A 61 -4.93 -10.14 5.97
N GLN A 62 -5.10 -10.71 4.78
CA GLN A 62 -4.38 -11.90 4.32
C GLN A 62 -3.42 -11.61 3.16
N TYR A 63 -3.69 -10.58 2.36
CA TYR A 63 -2.90 -10.28 1.16
C TYR A 63 -1.89 -9.16 1.39
N ILE A 64 -2.31 -8.08 2.05
CA ILE A 64 -1.43 -6.94 2.33
C ILE A 64 -1.14 -6.94 3.81
N LEU A 65 0.10 -7.23 4.20
CA LEU A 65 0.56 -7.21 5.59
C LEU A 65 1.34 -5.92 5.88
N THR A 66 1.45 -5.57 7.16
CA THR A 66 2.15 -4.36 7.61
C THR A 66 3.12 -4.75 8.72
N GLU A 67 4.40 -4.45 8.52
CA GLU A 67 5.47 -4.60 9.50
C GLU A 67 5.69 -3.28 10.23
N SER A 68 5.44 -3.30 11.53
CA SER A 68 5.42 -2.08 12.36
C SER A 68 6.79 -1.41 12.39
N GLY A 69 6.82 -0.12 12.06
CA GLY A 69 8.06 0.69 12.06
C GLY A 69 8.81 0.73 10.73
N ILE A 70 8.44 -0.12 9.75
CA ILE A 70 9.12 -0.21 8.45
C ILE A 70 8.16 0.12 7.30
N GLY A 71 7.05 -0.63 7.18
CA GLY A 71 6.12 -0.53 6.06
C GLY A 71 4.88 -1.39 6.24
#